data_AF-A0A6P0R5U9-F1
#
_entry.id   AF-A0A6P0R5U9-F1
#
_cell.length_a   1.000
_cell.length_b   1.000
_cell.length_c   1.000
_cell.angle_alpha   90.00
_cell.angle_beta   90.00
_cell.angle_gamma   90.00
#
_symmetry.space_group_name_H-M   'P 1'
#
loop_
_entity.id
_entity.type
_entity.pdbx_description
1 polymer ?
#
loop_
_entity_poly.entity_id
_entity_poly.type
_entity_poly.pdbx_seq_one_letter_code
_entity_poly.pdbx_strand_id
1 'polypeptide(L)' 'MTPNPTIEEIKSLIFQLPIQEQITLIKDLEERLETLSMMQLAETSFSEWNELEEDIYDVES' A
#
# COMPACT_ATOMS: atom_id res chain seq x y z
N MET A 1 20.45 19.15 -3.81
CA MET A 1 19.34 18.17 -3.79
C MET A 1 18.20 18.76 -4.59
N THR A 2 17.69 18.05 -5.60
CA THR A 2 16.48 18.47 -6.32
C THR A 2 15.27 18.26 -5.41
N PRO A 3 14.35 19.23 -5.30
CA PRO A 3 13.13 19.06 -4.53
C PRO A 3 12.28 17.94 -5.15
N ASN A 4 11.59 17.17 -4.31
CA ASN A 4 10.62 16.19 -4.81
C ASN A 4 9.47 16.93 -5.50
N PRO A 5 9.01 16.42 -6.66
CA PRO A 5 7.87 17.01 -7.34
C PRO A 5 6.61 16.89 -6.48
N THR A 6 5.77 17.90 -6.55
CA THR A 6 4.44 17.90 -5.96
C THR A 6 3.53 16.93 -6.69
N ILE A 7 2.42 16.53 -6.05
CA ILE A 7 1.43 15.63 -6.67
C ILE A 7 0.89 16.21 -7.98
N GLU A 8 0.66 17.51 -8.05
CA GLU A 8 0.16 18.16 -9.27
C GLU A 8 1.18 18.17 -10.40
N GLU A 9 2.47 18.32 -10.08
CA GLU A 9 3.55 18.16 -11.06
C GLU A 9 3.64 16.72 -11.56
N ILE A 10 3.52 15.73 -10.67
CA ILE A 10 3.50 14.31 -11.06
C ILE A 10 2.31 14.00 -11.98
N LYS A 11 1.11 14.45 -11.64
CA LYS A 11 -0.09 14.29 -12.49
C LYS A 11 0.13 14.90 -13.87
N SER A 12 0.67 16.13 -13.93
CA SER A 12 0.97 16.81 -15.18
C SER A 12 1.93 16.01 -16.05
N LEU A 13 2.99 15.45 -15.46
CA LEU A 13 3.95 14.59 -16.16
C LEU A 13 3.29 13.31 -16.70
N ILE A 14 2.41 12.67 -15.92
CA ILE A 14 1.69 11.46 -16.36
C ILE A 14 0.79 11.77 -17.55
N PHE A 15 0.07 12.89 -17.55
CA PHE A 15 -0.81 13.27 -18.66
C PHE A 15 -0.06 13.65 -19.94
N GLN A 16 1.24 13.94 -19.85
CA GLN A 16 2.10 14.17 -21.03
C GLN A 16 2.56 12.87 -21.69
N LEU A 17 2.44 11.72 -21.01
CA LEU A 17 2.84 10.43 -21.57
C LEU A 17 1.87 9.98 -22.69
N PRO A 18 2.33 9.21 -23.68
CA PRO A 18 1.45 8.51 -24.61
C PRO A 18 0.43 7.64 -23.87
N ILE A 19 -0.78 7.50 -24.44
CA ILE A 19 -1.87 6.71 -23.85
C ILE A 19 -1.41 5.28 -23.50
N GLN A 20 -0.59 4.68 -24.36
CA GLN A 20 -0.06 3.32 -24.13
C GLN A 20 0.84 3.24 -22.88
N GLU A 21 1.63 4.27 -22.63
CA GLU A 21 2.51 4.36 -21.45
C GLU A 21 1.69 4.65 -20.20
N GLN A 22 0.64 5.49 -20.29
CA GLN A 22 -0.29 5.69 -19.18
C GLN A 22 -1.00 4.38 -18.77
N ILE A 23 -1.46 3.60 -19.74
CA ILE A 23 -2.08 2.29 -19.48
C ILE A 23 -1.10 1.32 -18.81
N THR A 24 0.15 1.32 -19.27
CA THR A 24 1.20 0.47 -18.68
C THR A 24 1.48 0.90 -17.25
N LEU A 25 1.63 2.20 -17.01
CA LEU A 25 1.87 2.76 -15.68
C LEU A 25 0.74 2.43 -14.69
N ILE A 26 -0.52 2.49 -15.14
CA ILE A 26 -1.67 2.14 -14.29
C ILE A 26 -1.60 0.67 -13.88
N LYS A 27 -1.32 -0.25 -14.81
CA LYS A 27 -1.19 -1.68 -14.49
C LYS A 27 -0.09 -1.96 -13.48
N ASP A 28 1.07 -1.35 -13.67
CA ASP A 28 2.21 -1.51 -12.76
C ASP A 28 1.91 -0.95 -11.36
N LEU A 29 1.11 0.13 -11.28
CA LEU A 29 0.66 0.69 -10.01
C LEU A 29 -0.36 -0.21 -9.31
N GLU A 30 -1.32 -0.77 -10.06
CA GLU A 30 -2.33 -1.69 -9.50
C GLU A 30 -1.68 -2.92 -8.87
N GLU A 31 -0.73 -3.56 -9.54
CA GLU A 31 -0.02 -4.75 -9.02
C GLU A 31 0.73 -4.44 -7.71
N ARG A 32 1.41 -3.28 -7.66
CA ARG A 32 2.13 -2.85 -6.46
C ARG A 32 1.19 -2.51 -5.32
N LEU A 33 0.07 -1.85 -5.61
CA LEU A 33 -0.94 -1.51 -4.61
C LEU A 33 -1.58 -2.76 -4.03
N GLU A 34 -1.92 -3.74 -4.85
CA GLU A 34 -2.45 -5.03 -4.38
C GLU A 34 -1.46 -5.71 -3.42
N THR A 35 -0.17 -5.75 -3.80
CA THR A 35 0.89 -6.31 -2.95
C THR A 35 0.97 -5.59 -1.61
N LEU A 36 0.99 -4.25 -1.63
CA LEU A 36 1.04 -3.44 -0.40
C LEU A 36 -0.20 -3.64 0.47
N SER A 37 -1.40 -3.71 -0.12
CA SER A 37 -2.63 -3.97 0.60
C SER A 37 -2.63 -5.35 1.26
N MET A 38 -2.16 -6.38 0.56
CA MET A 38 -2.01 -7.73 1.13
C MET A 38 -1.01 -7.75 2.28
N MET A 39 0.11 -7.04 2.15
CA MET A 39 1.10 -6.91 3.22
C MET A 39 0.53 -6.20 4.45
N GLN A 40 -0.22 -5.10 4.25
CA GLN A 40 -0.87 -4.38 5.34
C GLN A 40 -1.91 -5.23 6.06
N LEU A 41 -2.74 -5.98 5.31
CA LEU A 41 -3.70 -6.92 5.90
C LEU A 41 -3.00 -7.99 6.74
N ALA A 42 -1.93 -8.58 6.22
CA ALA A 42 -1.14 -9.55 6.97
C ALA A 42 -0.54 -8.94 8.23
N GLU A 43 0.05 -7.73 8.15
CA GLU A 43 0.61 -7.02 9.29
C GLU A 43 -0.44 -6.75 10.37
N THR A 44 -1.64 -6.30 9.99
CA THR A 44 -2.75 -6.10 10.93
C THR A 44 -3.16 -7.41 11.60
N SER A 45 -3.37 -8.49 10.84
CA SER A 45 -3.75 -9.79 11.41
C SER A 45 -2.67 -10.39 12.32
N PHE A 46 -1.39 -10.20 11.99
CA PHE A 46 -0.29 -10.61 12.88
C PHE A 46 -0.19 -9.73 14.13
N SER A 47 -0.44 -8.43 14.00
CA SER A 47 -0.47 -7.52 15.16
C SER A 47 -1.61 -7.89 16.10
N GLU A 48 -2.81 -8.14 15.58
CA GLU A 48 -3.98 -8.60 16.36
C GLU A 48 -3.69 -9.94 17.06
N TRP A 49 -3.10 -10.91 16.36
CA TRP A 49 -2.74 -12.20 16.96
C TRP A 49 -1.67 -12.10 18.06
N ASN A 50 -0.81 -11.09 18.01
CA ASN A 50 0.22 -10.85 19.04
C ASN A 50 -0.28 -9.98 20.20
N GLU A 51 -1.48 -9.40 20.13
CA GLU A 51 -2.09 -8.71 21.27
C GLU A 51 -2.57 -9.73 22.30
N LEU A 52 -1.94 -9.71 23.49
CA LEU A 52 -2.21 -10.56 24.65
C LEU A 52 -3.67 -10.52 25.17
N GLU A 53 -4.49 -9.55 24.76
CA GLU A 53 -5.87 -9.41 25.26
C GLU A 53 -6.86 -10.44 24.70
N GLU A 54 -6.53 -11.18 23.63
CA GLU A 54 -7.33 -12.33 23.19
C GLU A 54 -6.87 -13.67 23.80
N ASP A 55 -6.12 -13.65 24.92
CA ASP A 55 -5.87 -14.88 25.68
C ASP A 55 -7.13 -15.30 26.45
N ILE A 56 -8.07 -15.92 25.74
CA ILE A 56 -9.28 -16.52 26.33
C ILE A 56 -8.97 -17.65 27.32
N TYR A 57 -7.70 -18.02 27.49
CA TYR A 57 -7.22 -19.00 28.46
C TYR A 57 -6.73 -18.38 29.77
N ASP A 58 -6.70 -17.06 29.92
CA ASP A 58 -6.31 -16.38 31.17
C ASP A 58 -7.45 -16.35 32.22
N VAL A 59 -8.48 -17.17 32.01
CA VAL A 59 -9.61 -17.37 32.92
C VAL A 59 -9.44 -18.70 33.66
N GLU A 60 -8.40 -18.84 34.48
CA GLU A 60 -8.36 -19.67 35.71
C GLU A 60 -6.94 -19.75 36.29
N SER A 61 -6.68 -19.00 37.36
CA SER A 61 -5.64 -19.29 38.37
C SER A 61 -6.02 -18.74 39.73
#